data_AF-A0A800BY84-F1
#
_entry.id   AF-A0A800BY84-F1
#
_cell.length_a   1.000
_cell.length_b   1.000
_cell.length_c   1.000
_cell.angle_alpha   90.00
_cell.angle_beta   90.00
_cell.angle_gamma   90.00
#
_symmetry.space_group_name_H-M   'P 1'
#
loop_
_entity.id
_entity.type
_entity.pdbx_description
1 polymer ?
#
loop_
_entity_poly.entity_id
_entity_poly.type
_entity_poly.pdbx_seq_one_letter_code
_entity_poly.pdbx_strand_id
1 'polypeptide(L)' 'MKSNKASVFSCQIISAEPNDVDQAFQDLKRDMDPKYVHVFLDKIERYSIKPDRALFLARYQEKNIGFATIINQAPAP' A
#
# COMPACT_ATOMS: atom_id res chain seq x y z
N MET A 1 32.65 11.75 -17.47
CA MET A 1 31.81 11.97 -16.27
C MET A 1 31.20 10.64 -15.89
N LYS A 2 31.46 10.15 -14.67
CA LYS A 2 30.99 8.84 -14.22
C LYS A 2 29.47 8.91 -14.07
N SER A 3 28.75 8.11 -14.87
CA SER A 3 27.31 7.92 -14.78
C SER A 3 26.97 7.46 -13.36
N ASN A 4 26.30 8.32 -12.61
CA ASN A 4 25.79 8.01 -11.28
C ASN A 4 24.62 7.05 -11.48
N LYS A 5 24.89 5.74 -11.48
CA LYS A 5 23.88 4.69 -11.32
C LYS A 5 23.31 4.82 -9.91
N ALA A 6 22.42 5.78 -9.70
CA ALA A 6 21.59 5.82 -8.51
C ALA A 6 20.73 4.55 -8.52
N SER A 7 21.04 3.68 -7.56
CA SER A 7 20.41 2.42 -7.20
C SER A 7 19.00 2.16 -7.78
N VAL A 8 18.90 1.09 -8.56
CA VAL A 8 17.70 0.55 -9.25
C VAL A 8 16.67 -0.05 -8.26
N PHE A 9 16.70 0.35 -6.99
CA PHE A 9 15.87 -0.21 -5.90
C PHE A 9 15.14 0.88 -5.10
N SER A 10 14.44 1.80 -5.77
CA SER A 10 13.62 2.78 -5.06
C SER A 10 12.19 2.25 -4.91
N CYS A 11 11.88 1.68 -3.75
CA CYS A 11 10.49 1.58 -3.29
C CYS A 11 10.01 2.99 -2.94
N GLN A 12 8.81 3.35 -3.39
CA GLN A 12 8.14 4.60 -3.05
C GLN A 12 7.01 4.32 -2.08
N ILE A 13 6.78 5.22 -1.13
CA ILE A 13 5.59 5.20 -0.28
C ILE A 13 4.69 6.33 -0.77
N ILE A 14 3.47 6.00 -1.19
CA ILE A 14 2.49 6.95 -1.71
C ILE A 14 1.22 6.89 -0.85
N SER A 15 0.55 8.03 -0.67
CA SER A 15 -0.82 8.04 -0.14
C SER A 15 -1.72 7.36 -1.15
N ALA A 16 -2.62 6.50 -0.68
CA ALA A 16 -3.60 5.83 -1.53
C ALA A 16 -4.83 6.73 -1.69
N GLU A 17 -5.24 6.96 -2.92
CA GLU A 17 -6.58 7.44 -3.24
C GLU A 17 -7.55 6.25 -3.36
N PRO A 18 -8.87 6.46 -3.26
CA PRO A 18 -9.85 5.37 -3.40
C PRO A 18 -9.65 4.54 -4.68
N ASN A 19 -9.21 5.20 -5.76
CA ASN A 19 -8.99 4.61 -7.08
C ASN A 19 -7.77 3.66 -7.10
N ASP A 20 -6.81 3.84 -6.19
CA ASP A 20 -5.60 3.04 -6.11
C ASP A 20 -5.83 1.72 -5.38
N VAL A 21 -6.91 1.65 -4.60
CA VAL A 21 -7.24 0.50 -3.75
C VAL A 21 -7.48 -0.73 -4.62
N ASP A 22 -8.34 -0.65 -5.64
CA ASP A 22 -8.65 -1.79 -6.50
C ASP A 22 -7.41 -2.36 -7.19
N GLN A 23 -6.51 -1.48 -7.67
CA GLN A 23 -5.26 -1.91 -8.29
C GLN A 23 -4.30 -2.53 -7.27
N ALA A 24 -4.20 -1.94 -6.07
CA ALA A 24 -3.39 -2.50 -4.99
C ALA A 24 -3.88 -3.89 -4.57
N PHE A 25 -5.19 -4.12 -4.53
CA PHE A 25 -5.78 -5.44 -4.29
C PHE A 25 -5.30 -6.47 -5.31
N GLN A 26 -5.36 -6.15 -6.60
CA GLN A 26 -4.95 -7.08 -7.66
C GLN A 26 -3.45 -7.37 -7.60
N ASP A 27 -2.63 -6.33 -7.40
CA ASP A 27 -1.18 -6.48 -7.32
C ASP A 27 -0.75 -7.33 -6.13
N LEU A 28 -1.32 -7.08 -4.95
CA LEU A 28 -0.99 -7.79 -3.70
C LEU A 28 -1.50 -9.23 -3.73
N LYS A 29 -2.69 -9.46 -4.27
CA LYS A 29 -3.28 -10.79 -4.40
C LYS A 29 -2.40 -11.74 -5.20
N ARG A 30 -1.69 -11.26 -6.23
CA ARG A 30 -0.83 -12.07 -7.11
C ARG A 30 0.27 -12.79 -6.33
N ASP A 31 0.88 -12.11 -5.37
CA ASP A 31 2.11 -12.57 -4.69
C ASP A 31 1.82 -13.20 -3.32
N MET A 32 0.55 -13.33 -2.94
CA MET A 32 0.10 -13.85 -1.66
C MET A 32 -0.33 -15.32 -1.74
N ASP A 33 -0.08 -16.06 -0.65
CA ASP A 33 -0.68 -17.38 -0.46
C ASP A 33 -2.22 -17.23 -0.45
N PRO A 34 -2.95 -17.92 -1.35
CA PRO A 34 -4.41 -17.85 -1.46
C PRO A 34 -5.14 -18.07 -0.14
N LYS A 35 -4.57 -18.85 0.79
CA LYS A 35 -5.13 -19.09 2.12
C LYS A 35 -5.24 -17.81 2.95
N TYR A 36 -4.33 -16.85 2.78
CA TYR A 36 -4.27 -15.64 3.60
C TYR A 36 -4.67 -14.36 2.84
N VAL A 37 -4.86 -14.43 1.51
CA VAL A 37 -5.29 -13.30 0.67
C VAL A 37 -6.46 -12.54 1.30
N HIS A 38 -7.51 -13.23 1.72
CA HIS A 38 -8.71 -12.60 2.28
C HIS A 38 -8.44 -11.75 3.54
N VAL A 39 -7.50 -12.15 4.40
CA VAL A 39 -7.18 -11.43 5.65
C VAL A 39 -6.51 -10.09 5.35
N PHE A 40 -5.60 -10.08 4.37
CA PHE A 40 -4.89 -8.87 4.00
C PHE A 40 -5.78 -7.92 3.20
N LEU A 41 -6.58 -8.47 2.28
CA LEU A 41 -7.48 -7.71 1.44
C LEU A 41 -8.64 -7.07 2.23
N ASP A 42 -9.25 -7.78 3.20
CA ASP A 42 -10.30 -7.18 4.07
C ASP A 42 -9.77 -5.95 4.84
N LYS A 43 -8.51 -5.97 5.25
CA LYS A 43 -7.88 -4.87 5.99
C LYS A 43 -7.72 -3.62 5.14
N ILE A 44 -7.29 -3.75 3.89
CA ILE A 44 -7.12 -2.61 2.97
C ILE A 44 -8.48 -2.06 2.52
N GLU A 45 -9.51 -2.91 2.30
CA GLU A 45 -10.90 -2.47 2.03
C GLU A 45 -11.46 -1.65 3.19
N ARG A 46 -11.36 -2.21 4.40
CA ARG A 46 -11.99 -1.63 5.57
C ARG A 46 -11.36 -0.30 5.93
N TYR A 47 -10.07 -0.14 5.70
CA TYR A 47 -9.33 1.06 6.09
C TYR A 47 -9.24 2.11 5.00
N SER A 48 -9.47 1.78 3.73
CA SER A 48 -9.59 2.79 2.68
C SER A 48 -10.82 3.69 2.85
N ILE A 49 -11.88 3.17 3.48
CA ILE A 49 -13.13 3.91 3.71
C ILE A 49 -13.24 4.56 5.09
N LYS A 50 -12.26 4.36 5.97
CA LYS A 50 -12.30 4.90 7.34
C LYS A 50 -11.78 6.33 7.37
N PRO A 51 -12.60 7.33 7.77
CA PRO A 51 -12.21 8.74 7.70
C PRO A 51 -11.11 9.11 8.72
N ASP A 52 -10.97 8.34 9.80
CA ASP A 52 -9.94 8.53 10.83
C ASP A 52 -8.58 7.97 10.41
N ARG A 53 -8.46 7.39 9.20
CA ARG A 53 -7.25 6.69 8.75
C ARG A 53 -6.79 7.18 7.40
N ALA A 54 -5.48 7.16 7.21
CA ALA A 54 -4.85 7.29 5.90
C ALA A 54 -4.22 5.96 5.51
N LEU A 55 -4.42 5.57 4.26
CA LEU A 55 -3.84 4.39 3.64
C LEU A 55 -2.63 4.80 2.80
N PHE A 56 -1.55 4.03 2.91
CA PHE A 56 -0.33 4.20 2.14
C PHE A 56 0.01 2.91 1.40
N LEU A 57 0.51 3.05 0.19
CA LEU A 57 0.97 1.93 -0.65
C LEU A 57 2.49 2.00 -0.80
N ALA A 58 3.12 0.83 -0.68
CA ALA A 58 4.51 0.63 -1.06
C ALA A 58 4.56 0.21 -2.52
N ARG A 59 5.20 1.01 -3.37
CA ARG A 59 5.25 0.83 -4.83
C ARG A 59 6.68 0.59 -5.30
N TYR A 60 6.88 -0.46 -6.08
CA TYR A 60 8.14 -0.78 -6.74
C TYR A 60 7.91 -1.13 -8.20
N GLN A 61 8.60 -0.44 -9.11
CA GLN A 61 8.45 -0.63 -10.56
C GLN A 61 6.98 -0.61 -11.01
N GLU A 62 6.26 0.43 -10.61
CA GLU A 62 4.83 0.63 -10.88
C GLU A 62 3.87 -0.38 -10.23
N LYS A 63 4.36 -1.39 -9.49
CA LYS A 63 3.54 -2.40 -8.81
C LYS A 63 3.43 -2.15 -7.31
N ASN A 64 2.23 -2.35 -6.75
CA ASN A 64 2.05 -2.31 -5.30
C ASN A 64 2.54 -3.61 -4.66
N ILE A 65 3.41 -3.49 -3.66
CA ILE A 65 4.06 -4.62 -2.98
C ILE A 65 3.75 -4.66 -1.47
N GLY A 66 3.07 -3.64 -0.97
CA GLY A 66 2.59 -3.61 0.41
C GLY A 66 1.66 -2.43 0.66
N PHE A 67 1.03 -2.42 1.83
CA PHE A 67 0.25 -1.29 2.30
C PHE A 67 0.41 -1.09 3.81
N ALA A 68 0.17 0.13 4.26
CA ALA A 68 0.14 0.49 5.66
C ALA A 68 -1.00 1.48 5.93
N THR A 69 -1.52 1.49 7.14
CA THR A 69 -2.54 2.46 7.55
C THR A 69 -2.11 3.15 8.82
N ILE A 70 -2.24 4.47 8.85
CA ILE A 70 -2.03 5.28 10.05
C ILE A 70 -3.35 5.87 10.50
N ILE A 71 -3.47 6.09 11.81
CA ILE A 71 -4.61 6.80 12.39
C ILE A 71 -4.25 8.29 12.34
N ASN A 72 -5.06 9.10 11.66
CA ASN A 72 -4.80 10.52 11.44
C ASN A 72 -4.84 11.33 12.73
N GLN A 73 -5.64 10.88 13.71
CA GLN A 73 -5.74 11.48 15.04
C GLN A 73 -5.85 10.38 16.07
N ALA A 74 -4.88 10.29 16.99
CA ALA A 74 -5.03 9.43 18.16
C ALA A 74 -6.28 9.88 18.94
N PRO A 75 -7.13 8.94 19.42
CA PRO A 75 -8.19 9.34 20.35
C PRO A 75 -7.54 10.08 21.52
N ALA A 76 -8.12 11.21 21.91
CA ALA A 76 -7.64 11.98 23.05
C ALA A 76 -7.49 11.05 24.28
N PRO A 77 -6.40 11.19 25.04
CA PRO A 77 -6.07 10.29 26.16
C PRO A 77 -7.14 10.27 27.26
#